data_AF-A0A7W0KAA3-F1
#
_entry.id   AF-A0A7W0KAA3-F1
#
_cell.length_a   1.000
_cell.length_b   1.000
_cell.length_c   1.000
_cell.angle_alpha   90.00
_cell.angle_beta   90.00
_cell.angle_gamma   90.00
#
_symmetry.space_group_name_H-M   'P 1'
#
loop_
_entity.id
_entity.type
_entity.pdbx_description
1 polymer ?
#
loop_
_entity_poly.entity_id
_entity_poly.type
_entity_poly.pdbx_seq_one_letter_code
_entity_poly.pdbx_strand_id
1 'polypeptide(L)'
;MNTMVWLAIVSVAATAALFIALAVFLTLILRHLGPAGGHGTSFLAKIRLGLRAIEIETGHIPTEVTQLNGGLAAIRDGLVVVDGNLARLADGLVRQEQR
;
A
#
# COMPACT_ATOMS: atom_id res chain seq x y z
N MET A 1 -36.00 -48.24 -35.47
CA MET A 1 -34.66 -47.64 -35.24
C MET A 1 -33.96 -48.46 -34.16
N ASN A 2 -32.75 -48.98 -34.40
CA ASN A 2 -32.06 -49.88 -33.46
C ASN A 2 -31.61 -49.14 -32.19
N THR A 3 -31.58 -49.86 -31.06
CA THR A 3 -31.09 -49.37 -29.75
C THR A 3 -29.70 -48.75 -29.82
N MET A 4 -28.80 -49.31 -30.64
CA MET A 4 -27.46 -48.75 -30.86
C MET A 4 -27.49 -47.35 -31.47
N VAL A 5 -28.42 -47.07 -32.39
CA VAL A 5 -28.57 -45.74 -33.02
C VAL A 5 -29.05 -44.72 -31.98
N TRP A 6 -29.97 -45.12 -31.11
CA TRP A 6 -30.43 -44.27 -30.00
C TRP A 6 -29.29 -43.92 -29.03
N LEU A 7 -28.49 -44.91 -28.63
CA LEU A 7 -27.34 -44.69 -27.75
C LEU A 7 -26.29 -43.76 -28.38
N ALA A 8 -26.05 -43.91 -29.70
CA ALA A 8 -25.14 -43.04 -30.42
C ALA A 8 -25.63 -41.58 -30.45
N ILE A 9 -26.91 -41.34 -30.75
CA ILE A 9 -27.51 -40.00 -30.76
C ILE A 9 -27.42 -39.35 -29.37
N VAL A 10 -27.77 -40.10 -28.31
CA VAL A 10 -27.69 -39.60 -26.93
C VAL A 10 -26.25 -39.27 -26.55
N SER A 11 -25.27 -40.09 -26.95
CA SER A 11 -23.85 -39.85 -26.65
C SER A 11 -23.33 -38.58 -27.34
N VAL A 12 -23.70 -38.37 -28.60
CA VAL A 12 -23.36 -37.14 -29.34
C VAL A 12 -24.02 -35.92 -28.69
N ALA A 13 -25.31 -36.02 -28.34
CA ALA A 13 -26.03 -34.95 -27.68
C ALA A 13 -25.42 -34.60 -26.31
N ALA A 14 -25.07 -35.60 -25.50
CA ALA A 14 -24.41 -35.40 -24.21
C ALA A 14 -23.04 -34.73 -24.36
N THR A 15 -22.25 -35.18 -25.34
CA THR A 15 -20.95 -34.57 -25.64
C THR A 15 -21.10 -33.12 -26.07
N ALA A 16 -22.04 -32.82 -26.97
CA ALA A 16 -22.34 -31.46 -27.38
C ALA A 16 -22.78 -30.57 -26.20
N ALA A 17 -23.67 -31.08 -25.34
CA ALA A 17 -24.10 -30.38 -24.14
C ALA A 17 -22.94 -30.07 -23.18
N LEU A 18 -21.99 -31.00 -23.02
CA LEU A 18 -20.79 -30.78 -22.22
C LEU A 18 -19.93 -29.64 -22.78
N PHE A 19 -19.68 -29.62 -24.09
CA PHE A 19 -18.92 -28.53 -24.73
C PHE A 19 -19.62 -27.18 -24.61
N ILE A 20 -20.94 -27.15 -24.75
CA ILE A 20 -21.73 -25.93 -24.57
C ILE A 20 -21.62 -25.45 -23.11
N ALA A 21 -21.79 -26.33 -22.13
CA ALA A 21 -21.65 -26.00 -20.73
C ALA A 21 -20.26 -25.43 -20.42
N LEU A 22 -19.21 -26.07 -20.93
CA LEU A 22 -17.83 -25.62 -20.77
C LEU A 22 -17.62 -24.21 -21.34
N ALA A 23 -18.10 -23.95 -22.56
CA ALA A 23 -17.99 -22.64 -23.19
C ALA A 23 -18.74 -21.55 -22.39
N VAL A 24 -19.93 -21.87 -21.87
CA VAL A 24 -20.71 -20.96 -21.02
C VAL A 24 -19.94 -20.63 -19.75
N PHE A 25 -19.44 -21.63 -19.02
CA PHE A 25 -18.71 -21.40 -17.77
C PHE A 25 -17.41 -20.62 -17.98
N LEU A 26 -16.64 -20.93 -19.03
CA LEU A 26 -15.45 -20.15 -19.37
C LEU A 26 -15.79 -18.68 -19.65
N THR A 27 -16.87 -18.43 -20.38
CA THR A 27 -17.32 -17.05 -20.66
C THR A 27 -17.73 -16.32 -19.39
N LEU A 28 -18.41 -17.00 -18.46
CA LEU A 28 -18.79 -16.43 -17.17
C LEU A 28 -17.57 -16.12 -16.30
N ILE A 29 -16.59 -17.04 -16.24
CA ILE A 29 -15.34 -16.83 -15.52
C ILE A 29 -14.60 -15.63 -16.08
N LEU A 30 -14.44 -15.54 -17.40
CA LEU A 30 -13.76 -14.40 -18.04
C LEU A 30 -14.46 -13.07 -17.74
N ARG A 31 -15.80 -13.04 -17.78
CA ARG A 31 -16.58 -11.85 -17.40
C ARG A 31 -16.36 -11.44 -15.94
N HIS A 32 -16.20 -12.41 -15.05
CA HIS A 32 -15.98 -12.13 -13.64
C HIS A 32 -14.54 -11.70 -13.33
N LEU A 33 -13.55 -12.24 -14.06
CA LEU A 33 -12.14 -11.87 -13.91
C LEU A 33 -11.78 -10.55 -14.61
N GLY A 34 -12.51 -10.15 -15.65
CA GLY A 34 -12.23 -8.93 -16.41
C GLY A 34 -12.11 -7.65 -15.55
N PRO A 35 -13.02 -7.40 -14.60
CA PRO A 35 -12.87 -6.29 -13.66
C PRO A 35 -11.69 -6.43 -12.69
N ALA A 36 -11.30 -7.66 -12.33
CA ALA A 36 -10.23 -7.92 -11.38
C ALA A 36 -8.85 -7.62 -11.98
N GLY A 37 -8.61 -8.02 -13.24
CA GLY A 37 -7.29 -7.90 -13.86
C GLY A 37 -7.30 -7.96 -15.39
N GLY A 38 -6.12 -7.81 -15.99
CA GLY A 38 -5.92 -7.93 -17.44
C GLY A 38 -6.04 -6.63 -18.24
N HIS A 39 -6.53 -5.54 -17.63
CA HIS A 39 -6.64 -4.23 -18.30
C HIS A 39 -6.26 -3.07 -17.36
N GLY A 40 -5.85 -1.94 -17.95
CA GLY A 40 -5.34 -0.77 -17.20
C GLY A 40 -6.34 -0.11 -16.25
N THR A 41 -7.64 -0.40 -16.38
CA THR A 41 -8.71 0.14 -15.52
C THR A 41 -9.24 -0.87 -14.48
N SER A 42 -8.67 -2.08 -14.44
CA SER A 42 -9.03 -3.14 -13.49
C SER A 42 -8.71 -2.78 -12.05
N PHE A 43 -9.31 -3.50 -11.09
CA PHE A 43 -9.06 -3.28 -9.67
C PHE A 43 -7.58 -3.43 -9.31
N LEU A 44 -6.89 -4.46 -9.81
CA LEU A 44 -5.45 -4.63 -9.56
C LEU A 44 -4.62 -3.47 -10.14
N ALA A 45 -5.01 -2.92 -11.29
CA ALA A 45 -4.33 -1.75 -11.85
C ALA A 45 -4.51 -0.51 -10.96
N LYS A 46 -5.71 -0.29 -10.42
CA LYS A 46 -5.98 0.78 -9.46
C LYS A 46 -5.19 0.60 -8.16
N ILE A 47 -5.18 -0.62 -7.61
CA ILE A 47 -4.41 -0.95 -6.40
C ILE A 47 -2.92 -0.67 -6.63
N ARG A 48 -2.36 -1.07 -7.77
CA ARG A 48 -0.96 -0.80 -8.12
C ARG A 48 -0.66 0.70 -8.17
N LEU A 49 -1.54 1.49 -8.78
CA LEU A 49 -1.37 2.95 -8.83
C LEU A 49 -1.45 3.58 -7.43
N GLY A 50 -2.42 3.15 -6.62
CA GLY A 50 -2.58 3.61 -5.24
C GLY A 50 -1.37 3.24 -4.37
N LEU A 51 -0.89 2.00 -4.44
CA LEU A 51 0.31 1.57 -3.71
C LEU A 51 1.54 2.37 -4.13
N ARG A 52 1.71 2.63 -5.43
CA ARG A 52 2.83 3.43 -5.92
C ARG A 52 2.78 4.86 -5.41
N ALA A 53 1.59 5.46 -5.34
CA ALA A 53 1.44 6.80 -4.76
C ALA A 53 1.81 6.80 -3.27
N ILE A 54 1.35 5.79 -2.52
CA ILE A 54 1.72 5.61 -1.11
C ILE A 54 3.23 5.43 -0.97
N GLU A 55 3.87 4.61 -1.79
CA GLU A 55 5.32 4.40 -1.77
C GLU A 55 6.10 5.70 -2.01
N ILE A 56 5.66 6.51 -2.97
CA ILE A 56 6.30 7.81 -3.26
C ILE A 56 6.15 8.77 -2.08
N GLU A 57 4.95 8.89 -1.53
CA GLU A 57 4.66 9.79 -0.40
C GLU A 57 5.28 9.31 0.91
N THR A 58 5.37 8.00 1.13
CA THR A 58 5.95 7.46 2.38
C THR A 58 7.45 7.27 2.30
N GLY A 59 8.03 7.27 1.08
CA GLY A 59 9.45 7.06 0.86
C GLY A 59 10.35 8.16 1.46
N HIS A 60 9.83 9.38 1.65
CA HIS A 60 10.57 10.49 2.24
C HIS A 60 10.51 10.55 3.78
N ILE A 61 9.58 9.83 4.41
CA ILE A 61 9.40 9.84 5.87
C ILE A 61 10.71 9.57 6.63
N PRO A 62 11.54 8.57 6.28
CA PRO A 62 12.78 8.31 7.01
C PRO A 62 13.75 9.50 6.98
N THR A 63 13.85 10.19 5.84
CA THR A 63 14.72 11.36 5.68
C THR A 63 14.21 12.55 6.49
N GLU A 64 12.91 12.82 6.46
CA GLU A 64 12.30 13.91 7.21
C GLU A 64 12.38 13.68 8.72
N VAL A 65 12.13 12.45 9.18
CA VAL A 65 12.27 12.07 10.60
C VAL A 65 13.71 12.23 11.06
N THR A 66 14.69 11.87 10.22
CA THR A 66 16.11 12.06 10.55
C THR A 66 16.47 13.53 10.69
N GLN A 67 16.02 14.37 9.76
CA GLN A 67 16.24 15.83 9.81
C GLN A 67 15.58 16.46 11.03
N LEU A 68 14.33 16.08 11.31
CA LEU A 68 13.57 16.56 12.46
C LEU A 68 14.28 16.21 13.77
N ASN A 69 14.69 14.95 13.93
CA ASN A 69 15.43 14.51 15.12
C ASN A 69 16.76 15.25 15.29
N GLY A 70 17.48 15.49 14.19
CA GLY A 70 18.71 16.29 14.20
C GLY A 70 18.45 17.74 14.65
N GLY A 71 17.41 18.38 14.14
CA GLY A 71 17.00 19.73 14.55
C GLY A 71 16.58 19.79 16.02
N LEU A 72 15.81 18.81 16.49
CA LEU A 72 15.39 18.72 17.90
C LEU A 72 16.59 18.51 18.83
N ALA A 73 17.58 17.71 18.43
CA ALA A 73 18.82 17.54 19.19
C ALA A 73 19.60 18.85 19.28
N ALA A 74 19.72 19.59 18.18
CA ALA A 74 20.38 20.89 18.18
C ALA A 74 19.65 21.93 19.06
N ILE A 75 18.31 21.95 19.04
CA ILE A 75 17.51 22.82 19.92
C ILE A 75 17.74 22.46 21.38
N ARG A 76 17.69 21.17 21.73
CA ARG A 76 17.97 20.68 23.08
C ARG A 76 19.35 21.15 23.54
N ASP A 77 20.37 20.96 22.73
CA ASP A 77 21.74 21.32 23.08
C ASP A 77 21.90 22.85 23.26
N GLY A 78 21.25 23.64 22.40
CA GLY A 78 21.17 25.10 22.56
C GLY A 78 20.50 25.53 23.85
N LEU A 79 19.40 24.86 24.25
CA LEU A 79 18.69 25.16 25.51
C LEU A 79 19.55 24.86 26.74
N VAL A 80 20.35 23.78 26.72
CA VAL A 80 21.31 23.48 27.80
C VAL A 80 22.37 24.59 27.92
N VAL A 81 22.85 25.12 26.80
CA VAL A 81 23.80 26.24 26.81
C VAL A 81 23.17 27.52 27.37
N VAL A 82 21.93 27.82 26.99
CA VAL A 82 21.18 28.97 27.52
C VAL A 82 21.01 28.83 29.04
N ASP A 83 20.59 27.67 29.53
CA ASP A 83 20.44 27.40 30.96
C ASP A 83 21.76 27.62 31.72
N GLY A 84 22.87 27.06 31.22
CA GLY A 84 24.19 27.27 31.81
C GLY A 84 24.70 28.72 31.75
N ASN A 85 24.26 29.51 30.76
CA ASN A 85 24.55 30.95 30.70
C ASN A 85 23.73 31.71 31.76
N LEU A 86 22.44 31.38 31.90
CA LEU A 86 21.55 32.02 32.87
C LEU A 86 21.99 31.75 34.31
N ALA A 87 22.39 30.51 34.63
CA ALA A 87 22.93 30.15 35.94
C ALA A 87 24.18 30.98 36.29
N ARG A 88 25.13 31.09 35.35
CA ARG A 88 26.33 31.91 35.55
C ARG A 88 26.03 33.40 35.70
N LEU A 89 25.02 33.90 34.98
CA LEU A 89 24.57 35.28 35.09
C LEU A 89 23.99 35.54 36.49
N ALA A 90 23.13 34.64 36.98
CA ALA A 90 22.57 34.71 38.33
C ALA A 90 23.65 34.71 39.41
N ASP A 91 24.63 33.80 39.33
CA ASP A 91 25.77 33.77 40.27
C ASP A 91 26.64 35.04 40.20
N GLY A 92 26.74 35.65 39.01
CA GLY A 92 27.42 36.93 38.81
C GLY A 92 26.70 38.07 39.53
N LEU A 93 25.37 38.14 39.38
CA LEU A 93 24.52 39.14 40.02
C LEU A 93 24.55 39.02 41.54
N VAL A 94 24.44 37.80 42.09
CA VAL A 94 24.53 37.56 43.54
C VAL A 94 25.89 38.03 44.10
N ARG A 95 26.99 37.74 43.40
CA ARG A 95 28.32 38.20 43.80
C ARG A 95 28.48 39.72 43.72
N GLN A 96 27.74 40.38 42.83
CA GLN A 96 27.76 41.84 42.70
C GLN A 96 26.95 42.51 43.82
N GLU A 97 25.82 41.95 44.24
CA GLU A 97 25.05 42.44 45.39
C GLU A 97 25.77 42.30 46.74
N GLN A 98 26.70 41.33 46.86
CA GLN A 98 27.47 41.10 48.09
C GLN A 98 28.73 41.99 48.22
N ARG A 99 29.01 42.86 47.25
CA ARG A 99 30.08 43.86 47.31
C ARG A 99 29.54 45.24 47.68
#